data_AF-A0A8J7E7E0-F1
#
_entry.id   AF-A0A8J7E7E0-F1
#
_cell.length_a   1.000
_cell.length_b   1.000
_cell.length_c   1.000
_cell.angle_alpha   90.00
_cell.angle_beta   90.00
_cell.angle_gamma   90.00
#
_symmetry.space_group_name_H-M   'P 1'
#
loop_
_entity.id
_entity.type
_entity.pdbx_description
1 polymer ?
#
loop_
_entity_poly.entity_id
_entity_poly.type
_entity_poly.pdbx_seq_one_letter_code
_entity_poly.pdbx_strand_id
1 'polypeptide(L)'
;MSATTAVFTTDTVSTSRRPSLDTQMRASLEHARRLTAMYEPSSIEVAIAWEVVDELRLAYQQQRGTVQSAFAQYCLANPDAPECRIYED
;
A
#
# COMPACT_ATOMS: atom_id res chain seq x y z
N MET A 1 17.21 -13.51 -52.46
CA MET A 1 16.89 -13.65 -51.02
C MET A 1 17.21 -12.31 -50.37
N SER A 2 16.23 -11.42 -50.25
CA SER A 2 16.45 -10.07 -49.74
C SER A 2 15.94 -10.00 -48.30
N ALA A 3 16.85 -9.87 -47.35
CA ALA A 3 16.53 -9.68 -45.94
C ALA A 3 16.27 -8.20 -45.68
N THR A 4 15.00 -7.83 -45.47
CA THR A 4 14.62 -6.49 -45.04
C THR A 4 14.72 -6.44 -43.52
N THR A 5 15.84 -5.94 -43.02
CA THR A 5 16.03 -5.63 -41.60
C THR A 5 15.17 -4.42 -41.24
N ALA A 6 14.06 -4.65 -40.54
CA ALA A 6 13.27 -3.58 -39.95
C ALA A 6 13.98 -3.12 -38.66
N VAL A 7 14.48 -1.88 -38.67
CA VAL A 7 14.96 -1.19 -37.48
C VAL A 7 13.73 -0.85 -36.63
N PHE A 8 13.58 -1.54 -35.51
CA PHE A 8 12.57 -1.21 -34.52
C PHE A 8 13.05 0.05 -33.78
N THR A 9 12.57 1.21 -34.21
CA THR A 9 12.73 2.46 -33.47
C THR A 9 12.08 2.28 -32.11
N THR A 10 12.89 2.21 -31.06
CA THR A 10 12.45 2.24 -29.67
C THR A 10 11.91 3.64 -29.39
N ASP A 11 10.63 3.83 -29.68
CA ASP A 11 9.95 5.07 -29.41
C ASP A 11 9.66 5.16 -27.90
N THR A 12 10.26 6.18 -27.31
CA THR A 12 9.71 7.01 -26.23
C THR A 12 9.10 6.30 -25.00
N VAL A 13 9.92 6.32 -23.95
CA VAL A 13 9.61 6.23 -22.51
C VAL A 13 8.21 6.78 -22.19
N SER A 14 7.20 5.91 -22.16
CA SER A 14 5.94 6.19 -21.46
C SER A 14 6.16 5.93 -19.98
N THR A 15 6.42 6.98 -19.22
CA THR A 15 6.42 6.93 -17.76
C THR A 15 4.99 6.60 -17.31
N SER A 16 4.67 5.30 -17.16
CA SER A 16 3.40 4.85 -16.61
C SER A 16 3.30 5.35 -15.16
N ARG A 17 2.55 6.44 -14.94
CA ARG A 17 2.27 6.95 -13.61
C ARG A 17 1.33 5.97 -12.92
N ARG A 18 1.82 5.27 -11.89
CA ARG A 18 0.95 4.40 -11.08
C ARG A 18 -0.19 5.21 -10.47
N PRO A 19 -1.42 4.66 -10.41
CA PRO A 19 -2.54 5.33 -9.76
C PRO A 19 -2.24 5.58 -8.28
N SER A 20 -2.87 6.59 -7.68
CA SER A 20 -2.73 6.85 -6.24
C SER A 20 -3.21 5.65 -5.41
N LEU A 21 -2.69 5.51 -4.18
CA LEU A 21 -3.06 4.40 -3.28
C LEU A 21 -4.59 4.39 -3.03
N ASP A 22 -5.21 5.55 -2.85
CA ASP A 22 -6.67 5.67 -2.72
C ASP A 22 -7.43 5.18 -3.96
N THR A 23 -6.89 5.45 -5.15
CA THR A 23 -7.48 4.96 -6.41
C THR A 23 -7.37 3.45 -6.50
N GLN A 24 -6.21 2.89 -6.14
CA GLN A 24 -5.99 1.44 -6.10
C GLN A 24 -6.92 0.76 -5.09
N MET A 25 -7.07 1.34 -3.89
CA MET A 25 -7.98 0.85 -2.84
C MET A 25 -9.44 0.81 -3.30
N ARG A 26 -9.91 1.85 -4.00
CA ARG A 26 -11.29 1.89 -4.50
C ARG A 26 -11.52 0.82 -5.57
N ALA A 27 -10.56 0.65 -6.47
CA ALA A 27 -10.63 -0.36 -7.52
C ALA A 27 -10.57 -1.79 -6.95
N SER A 28 -9.70 -2.06 -5.98
CA SER A 28 -9.60 -3.38 -5.34
C SER A 28 -10.87 -3.74 -4.55
N LEU A 29 -11.47 -2.77 -3.84
CA LEU A 29 -12.75 -2.96 -3.15
C LEU A 29 -13.89 -3.29 -4.11
N GLU A 30 -13.97 -2.59 -5.24
CA GLU A 30 -14.98 -2.89 -6.26
C GLU A 30 -14.75 -4.29 -6.85
N HIS A 31 -13.51 -4.62 -7.17
CA HIS A 31 -13.13 -5.92 -7.71
C HIS A 31 -13.47 -7.07 -6.75
N ALA A 32 -13.09 -6.96 -5.48
CA ALA A 32 -13.39 -7.95 -4.45
C ALA A 32 -14.89 -8.15 -4.27
N ARG A 33 -15.68 -7.06 -4.28
CA ARG A 33 -17.15 -7.14 -4.20
C ARG A 33 -17.77 -7.82 -5.43
N ARG A 34 -17.29 -7.52 -6.64
CA ARG A 34 -17.76 -8.17 -7.87
C ARG A 34 -17.47 -9.67 -7.83
N LEU A 35 -16.26 -10.07 -7.43
CA LEU A 35 -15.91 -11.48 -7.30
C LEU A 35 -16.75 -12.19 -6.23
N THR A 36 -16.95 -11.55 -5.07
CA THR A 36 -17.82 -12.10 -4.00
C THR A 36 -19.26 -12.29 -4.48
N ALA A 37 -19.75 -11.46 -5.41
CA ALA A 37 -21.09 -11.59 -5.98
C ALA A 37 -21.17 -12.64 -7.11
N MET A 38 -20.06 -12.91 -7.80
CA MET A 38 -19.99 -13.85 -8.92
C MET A 38 -19.66 -15.28 -8.48
N TYR A 39 -18.86 -15.44 -7.42
CA TYR A 39 -18.34 -16.71 -6.93
C TYR A 39 -18.88 -17.01 -5.53
N GLU A 40 -18.78 -18.27 -5.10
CA GLU A 40 -19.12 -18.64 -3.72
C GLU A 40 -18.15 -17.98 -2.73
N PRO A 41 -18.59 -17.64 -1.51
CA PRO A 41 -17.75 -16.98 -0.50
C PRO A 41 -16.45 -17.73 -0.15
N SER A 42 -16.40 -19.05 -0.35
CA SER A 42 -15.24 -19.91 -0.11
C SER A 42 -14.32 -20.11 -1.32
N SER A 43 -14.57 -19.43 -2.44
CA SER A 43 -13.69 -19.47 -3.60
C SER A 43 -12.34 -18.81 -3.30
N ILE A 44 -11.28 -19.39 -3.86
CA ILE A 44 -9.91 -18.90 -3.72
C ILE A 44 -9.78 -17.50 -4.35
N GLU A 45 -10.48 -17.26 -5.46
CA GLU A 45 -10.50 -15.98 -6.16
C GLU A 45 -11.08 -14.86 -5.27
N VAL A 46 -12.13 -15.16 -4.51
CA VAL A 46 -12.71 -14.22 -3.53
C VAL A 46 -11.72 -13.93 -2.41
N ALA A 47 -11.06 -14.97 -1.87
CA ALA A 47 -10.07 -14.83 -0.81
C ALA A 47 -8.89 -13.95 -1.23
N ILE A 48 -8.30 -14.22 -2.40
CA ILE A 48 -7.17 -13.45 -2.95
C ILE A 48 -7.59 -11.98 -3.17
N ALA A 49 -8.80 -11.73 -3.67
CA ALA A 49 -9.25 -10.37 -3.93
C ALA A 49 -9.38 -9.54 -2.64
N TRP A 50 -9.81 -10.15 -1.55
CA TRP A 50 -9.87 -9.49 -0.24
C TRP A 50 -8.48 -9.36 0.40
N GLU A 51 -7.58 -10.31 0.21
CA GLU A 51 -6.19 -10.23 0.66
C GLU A 51 -5.49 -8.98 0.07
N VAL A 52 -5.67 -8.72 -1.23
CA VAL A 52 -5.14 -7.50 -1.88
C VAL A 52 -5.69 -6.21 -1.25
N VAL A 53 -6.97 -6.20 -0.85
CA VAL A 53 -7.56 -5.03 -0.16
C VAL A 53 -6.88 -4.81 1.19
N ASP A 54 -6.65 -5.87 1.95
CA ASP A 54 -6.03 -5.78 3.28
C ASP A 54 -4.55 -5.42 3.21
N GLU A 55 -3.80 -5.91 2.22
CA GLU A 55 -2.43 -5.46 1.96
C GLU A 55 -2.36 -3.96 1.67
N LEU A 56 -3.27 -3.45 0.83
CA LEU A 56 -3.34 -2.01 0.54
C LEU A 56 -3.71 -1.19 1.79
N ARG A 57 -4.54 -1.74 2.69
CA ARG A 57 -4.89 -1.07 3.95
C ARG A 57 -3.68 -1.02 4.89
N LEU A 58 -2.93 -2.12 4.97
CA LEU A 58 -1.70 -2.18 5.75
C LEU A 58 -0.67 -1.17 5.21
N ALA A 59 -0.50 -1.10 3.89
CA ALA A 59 0.38 -0.11 3.27
C ALA A 59 -0.06 1.34 3.59
N TYR A 60 -1.36 1.62 3.63
CA TYR A 60 -1.89 2.92 4.04
C TYR A 60 -1.56 3.24 5.50
N GLN A 61 -1.72 2.28 6.41
CA GLN A 61 -1.35 2.45 7.83
C GLN A 61 0.15 2.70 7.99
N GLN A 62 1.00 1.97 7.26
CA GLN A 62 2.44 2.15 7.27
C GLN A 62 2.86 3.53 6.73
N GLN A 63 2.22 4.00 5.64
CA GLN A 63 2.50 5.33 5.09
C GLN A 63 2.18 6.48 6.05
N ARG A 64 1.17 6.31 6.92
CA ARG A 64 0.85 7.33 7.93
C ARG A 64 1.92 7.46 9.01
N GLY A 65 2.82 6.47 9.13
CA GLY A 65 3.84 6.41 10.16
C GLY A 65 3.24 6.35 11.57
N THR A 66 4.03 5.93 12.54
CA THR A 66 3.73 6.24 13.94
C THR A 66 4.06 7.72 14.14
N VAL A 67 3.07 8.60 13.98
CA VAL A 67 3.22 9.99 14.41
C VAL A 67 3.44 9.93 15.92
N GLN A 68 4.66 10.20 16.36
CA GLN A 68 4.96 10.27 17.78
C GLN A 68 4.05 11.31 18.41
N SER A 69 3.37 10.93 19.49
CA SER A 69 2.52 11.86 20.23
C SER A 69 3.37 13.04 20.72
N ALA A 70 2.73 14.20 20.92
CA ALA A 70 3.42 15.36 21.49
C ALA A 70 4.12 15.01 22.82
N PHE A 71 3.51 14.11 23.61
CA PHE A 71 4.09 13.58 24.84
C PHE A 71 5.36 12.75 24.59
N ALA A 72 5.33 11.82 23.62
CA ALA A 72 6.51 11.04 23.26
C ALA A 72 7.66 11.94 22.76
N GLN A 73 7.36 12.94 21.94
CA GLN A 73 8.37 13.92 21.49
C GLN A 73 8.93 14.73 22.66
N TYR A 74 8.07 15.16 23.60
CA TYR A 74 8.48 15.88 24.80
C TYR A 74 9.42 15.04 25.68
N CYS A 75 9.09 13.77 25.91
CA CYS A 75 9.92 12.88 26.73
C CYS A 75 11.23 12.50 26.05
N LEU A 76 11.26 12.39 24.72
CA LEU A 76 12.53 12.23 23.99
C LEU A 76 13.45 13.45 24.14
N ALA A 77 12.88 14.66 24.18
CA ALA A 77 13.65 15.88 24.36
C ALA A 77 14.01 16.16 25.84
N ASN A 78 13.22 15.65 26.79
CA ASN A 78 13.36 15.89 28.23
C ASN A 78 13.26 14.57 29.02
N PRO A 79 14.26 13.68 28.93
CA PRO A 79 14.21 12.37 29.58
C PRO A 79 14.15 12.46 31.12
N ASP A 80 14.72 13.52 31.71
CA ASP A 80 14.77 13.71 33.17
C ASP A 80 13.49 14.35 33.75
N ALA A 81 12.56 14.79 32.90
CA ALA A 81 11.29 15.35 33.32
C ALA A 81 10.51 14.33 34.16
N PRO A 82 9.84 14.75 35.24
CA PRO A 82 9.20 13.83 36.17
C PRO A 82 8.14 12.94 35.48
N GLU A 83 7.48 13.42 34.43
CA GLU A 83 6.50 12.68 33.64
C GLU A 83 7.13 11.63 32.70
N CYS A 84 8.44 11.69 32.45
CA CYS A 84 9.13 10.93 31.41
C CYS A 84 10.14 9.90 31.94
N ARG A 85 10.34 9.85 33.26
CA ARG A 85 11.29 8.92 33.90
C ARG A 85 10.78 7.49 33.76
N ILE A 86 11.59 6.66 33.12
CA ILE A 86 11.39 5.22 33.04
C ILE A 86 12.40 4.58 34.00
N TYR A 87 11.90 3.77 34.93
CA TYR A 87 12.72 2.99 35.86
C TYR A 87 12.75 1.55 35.36
N GLU A 88 13.91 0.90 35.40
CA GLU A 88 13.96 -0.55 35.18
C GLU A 88 13.49 -1.26 36.45
N ASP A 89 12.66 -2.30 36.28
CA ASP A 89 12.12 -3.14 37.36
C ASP A 89 13.17 -4.08 37.97
#